data_AF-A0A5C6B2G9-F1
#
_entry.id   AF-A0A5C6B2G9-F1
#
_cell.length_a   1.000
_cell.length_b   1.000
_cell.length_c   1.000
_cell.angle_alpha   90.00
_cell.angle_beta   90.00
_cell.angle_gamma   90.00
#
_symmetry.space_group_name_H-M   'P 1'
#
loop_
_entity.id
_entity.type
_entity.pdbx_description
1 polymer ?
#
loop_
_entity_poly.entity_id
_entity_poly.type
_entity_poly.pdbx_seq_one_letter_code
_entity_poly.pdbx_strand_id
1 'polypeptide(L)'
;MRFHAVSVVSTFINTGIRAIHSSFFHGKASLGGTFPTAENARLAFDVDTPLRLHKNIHDIADHFLPEHELVVSDRVAERLSEHQSISIDAVSFAVLYEYPYSNDDPSCGFDDYDSQMSFIDTQADVPDLHNRVGSYFHVSMPPVFSVRKLFPDAPLVDVTIKYRPTPLPISPDVFAAHPMYTTGSATIMSDDVFRRVEPFINWTYFDHLEFGHIA
;
A
#
# COMPACT_ATOMS: atom_id res chain seq x y z
N MET A 1 24.86 -5.35 3.21
CA MET A 1 23.82 -4.43 2.67
C MET A 1 22.72 -4.24 3.71
N ARG A 2 22.07 -3.06 3.78
CA ARG A 2 20.91 -2.79 4.66
C ARG A 2 19.64 -2.74 3.81
N PHE A 3 18.54 -3.27 4.33
CA PHE A 3 17.20 -3.19 3.73
C PHE A 3 16.12 -3.16 4.82
N HIS A 4 14.92 -2.77 4.43
CA HIS A 4 13.81 -2.50 5.34
C HIS A 4 12.57 -3.28 4.91
N ALA A 5 11.83 -3.84 5.87
CA ALA A 5 10.51 -4.39 5.64
C ALA A 5 9.49 -3.53 6.39
N VAL A 6 8.56 -2.93 5.66
CA VAL A 6 7.45 -2.14 6.20
C VAL A 6 6.17 -2.94 6.03
N SER A 7 5.46 -3.23 7.12
CA SER A 7 4.26 -4.06 7.08
C SER A 7 3.11 -3.41 7.82
N VAL A 8 1.87 -3.61 7.38
CA VAL A 8 0.71 -3.10 8.10
C VAL A 8 0.59 -3.80 9.46
N VAL A 9 0.44 -3.03 10.54
CA VAL A 9 0.32 -3.53 11.92
C VAL A 9 -0.93 -4.39 12.04
N SER A 10 -0.75 -5.69 12.26
CA SER A 10 -1.86 -6.65 12.36
C SER A 10 -2.65 -6.54 13.66
N THR A 11 -2.13 -5.88 14.71
CA THR A 11 -2.82 -5.77 16.01
C THR A 11 -3.97 -4.77 16.00
N PHE A 12 -4.04 -3.87 15.02
CA PHE A 12 -5.26 -3.07 14.78
C PHE A 12 -6.40 -3.93 14.25
N ILE A 13 -6.09 -5.03 13.53
CA ILE A 13 -7.05 -6.10 13.22
C ILE A 13 -7.52 -6.80 14.49
N ASN A 14 -6.98 -6.45 15.69
CA ASN A 14 -7.38 -6.97 16.99
C ASN A 14 -8.15 -6.03 17.97
N THR A 15 -8.53 -4.80 17.60
CA THR A 15 -9.24 -3.84 18.49
C THR A 15 -10.69 -3.56 18.06
N GLY A 16 -11.34 -2.44 18.41
CA GLY A 16 -12.64 -2.03 17.82
C GLY A 16 -12.50 -1.33 16.46
N ILE A 17 -11.27 -1.04 16.04
CA ILE A 17 -10.89 -0.18 14.90
C ILE A 17 -10.49 -1.03 13.66
N ARG A 18 -10.59 -2.37 13.78
CA ARG A 18 -10.00 -3.40 12.88
C ARG A 18 -10.27 -3.23 11.41
N ALA A 19 -11.50 -2.84 11.12
CA ALA A 19 -12.09 -2.94 9.81
C ALA A 19 -11.94 -1.61 9.08
N ILE A 20 -12.36 -0.52 9.71
CA ILE A 20 -12.31 0.84 9.16
C ILE A 20 -10.91 1.24 8.74
N HIS A 21 -9.91 0.80 9.49
CA HIS A 21 -8.55 1.17 9.20
C HIS A 21 -8.13 0.82 7.76
N SER A 22 -8.31 -0.43 7.34
CA SER A 22 -7.87 -0.87 6.01
C SER A 22 -8.64 -0.19 4.87
N SER A 23 -9.95 0.02 4.95
CA SER A 23 -10.64 0.61 3.79
C SER A 23 -10.84 2.12 3.85
N PHE A 24 -10.77 2.74 5.02
CA PHE A 24 -10.89 4.19 5.13
C PHE A 24 -9.51 4.84 5.06
N PHE A 25 -8.45 4.17 5.54
CA PHE A 25 -7.07 4.66 5.47
C PHE A 25 -6.24 3.97 4.40
N HIS A 26 -6.60 2.74 3.99
CA HIS A 26 -5.97 2.09 2.84
C HIS A 26 -6.85 2.06 1.58
N GLY A 27 -8.18 2.13 1.61
CA GLY A 27 -9.02 2.32 0.40
C GLY A 27 -9.28 1.04 -0.40
N LYS A 28 -10.22 1.08 -1.35
CA LYS A 28 -10.35 0.05 -2.40
C LYS A 28 -9.59 0.48 -3.65
N ALA A 29 -8.97 -0.47 -4.33
CA ALA A 29 -8.30 -0.27 -5.60
C ALA A 29 -8.85 -1.21 -6.67
N SER A 30 -8.95 -0.72 -7.91
CA SER A 30 -9.27 -1.53 -9.08
C SER A 30 -8.54 -1.02 -10.32
N LEU A 31 -8.21 -1.92 -11.24
CA LEU A 31 -7.66 -1.62 -12.57
C LEU A 31 -8.65 -2.20 -13.60
N GLY A 32 -9.16 -1.37 -14.51
CA GLY A 32 -10.15 -1.78 -15.53
C GLY A 32 -11.58 -2.08 -15.01
N GLY A 33 -12.58 -1.98 -15.91
CA GLY A 33 -13.99 -2.37 -15.65
C GLY A 33 -14.94 -1.28 -15.12
N THR A 34 -16.24 -1.64 -14.97
CA THR A 34 -17.25 -0.79 -14.31
C THR A 34 -17.17 -0.95 -12.79
N PHE A 35 -16.67 0.10 -12.13
CA PHE A 35 -16.70 0.27 -10.68
C PHE A 35 -18.15 0.58 -10.21
N PRO A 36 -18.67 0.04 -9.10
CA PRO A 36 -18.09 -0.94 -8.16
C PRO A 36 -18.34 -2.41 -8.56
N THR A 37 -19.14 -2.67 -9.60
CA THR A 37 -19.59 -4.02 -10.01
C THR A 37 -18.67 -4.70 -11.01
N ALA A 38 -17.36 -4.70 -10.75
CA ALA A 38 -16.49 -5.70 -11.34
C ALA A 38 -16.57 -6.94 -10.45
N GLU A 39 -17.50 -7.86 -10.76
CA GLU A 39 -17.64 -9.17 -10.10
C GLU A 39 -16.33 -9.99 -10.07
N ASN A 40 -15.27 -9.52 -10.75
CA ASN A 40 -13.93 -10.08 -10.80
C ASN A 40 -12.81 -9.07 -10.47
N ALA A 41 -13.01 -8.12 -9.54
CA ALA A 41 -11.95 -7.21 -9.05
C ALA A 41 -10.84 -7.93 -8.22
N ARG A 42 -10.55 -9.20 -8.54
CA ARG A 42 -9.37 -9.91 -8.03
C ARG A 42 -8.19 -9.56 -8.92
N LEU A 43 -7.34 -8.69 -8.38
CA LEU A 43 -5.89 -8.60 -8.55
C LEU A 43 -5.30 -8.86 -9.96
N ALA A 44 -4.60 -7.82 -10.41
CA ALA A 44 -3.39 -7.85 -11.22
C ALA A 44 -3.53 -8.11 -12.74
N PHE A 45 -2.70 -7.35 -13.47
CA PHE A 45 -2.22 -7.56 -14.85
C PHE A 45 -2.89 -6.82 -16.02
N ASP A 46 -3.55 -5.68 -15.81
CA ASP A 46 -3.87 -4.76 -16.91
C ASP A 46 -3.21 -3.39 -16.68
N VAL A 47 -2.15 -3.12 -17.47
CA VAL A 47 -1.22 -1.98 -17.30
C VAL A 47 -1.77 -0.69 -17.93
N ASP A 48 -2.83 -0.80 -18.75
CA ASP A 48 -3.32 0.30 -19.60
C ASP A 48 -4.36 1.22 -18.93
N THR A 49 -4.67 1.02 -17.64
CA THR A 49 -5.62 1.89 -16.92
C THR A 49 -5.05 2.35 -15.57
N PRO A 50 -5.25 3.63 -15.18
CA PRO A 50 -4.80 4.13 -13.89
C PRO A 50 -5.52 3.42 -12.74
N LEU A 51 -4.83 3.24 -11.62
CA LEU A 51 -5.41 2.66 -10.40
C LEU A 51 -6.60 3.50 -9.95
N ARG A 52 -7.79 2.89 -9.89
CA ARG A 52 -9.04 3.56 -9.50
C ARG A 52 -9.34 3.33 -8.03
N LEU A 53 -9.52 4.42 -7.28
CA LEU A 53 -9.64 4.40 -5.83
C LEU A 53 -11.04 4.80 -5.34
N HIS A 54 -11.55 4.10 -4.32
CA HIS A 54 -12.68 4.53 -3.50
C HIS A 54 -12.18 4.82 -2.09
N LYS A 55 -12.28 6.09 -1.67
CA LYS A 55 -11.48 6.59 -0.56
C LYS A 55 -12.22 7.62 0.30
N ASN A 56 -12.13 7.43 1.62
CA ASN A 56 -12.40 8.49 2.59
C ASN A 56 -11.24 9.49 2.56
N ILE A 57 -11.54 10.79 2.44
CA ILE A 57 -10.50 11.83 2.47
C ILE A 57 -10.20 12.36 3.87
N HIS A 58 -11.01 12.01 4.87
CA HIS A 58 -10.81 12.44 6.25
C HIS A 58 -9.43 11.97 6.71
N ASP A 59 -8.52 12.91 6.98
CA ASP A 59 -7.10 12.69 7.33
C ASP A 59 -6.34 11.75 6.36
N ILE A 60 -6.50 11.95 5.05
CA ILE A 60 -5.81 11.14 4.04
C ILE A 60 -4.27 11.15 4.24
N ALA A 61 -3.68 9.96 4.29
CA ALA A 61 -2.25 9.79 4.50
C ALA A 61 -1.44 10.05 3.22
N ASP A 62 -0.17 10.44 3.38
CA ASP A 62 0.79 10.57 2.28
C ASP A 62 1.27 9.22 1.73
N HIS A 63 1.14 8.15 2.52
CA HIS A 63 1.59 6.79 2.18
C HIS A 63 0.58 5.76 2.69
N PHE A 64 -0.06 5.01 1.79
CA PHE A 64 -1.05 3.99 2.14
C PHE A 64 -1.07 2.82 1.13
N LEU A 65 -1.78 1.73 1.47
CA LEU A 65 -1.70 0.44 0.75
C LEU A 65 -3.09 -0.16 0.41
N PRO A 66 -3.92 0.45 -0.46
CA PRO A 66 -5.21 -0.12 -0.88
C PRO A 66 -5.01 -1.52 -1.47
N GLU A 67 -5.65 -2.54 -0.90
CA GLU A 67 -5.56 -3.91 -1.43
C GLU A 67 -4.11 -4.36 -1.73
N HIS A 68 -3.15 -3.91 -0.91
CA HIS A 68 -1.71 -4.15 -1.04
C HIS A 68 -0.96 -3.39 -2.17
N GLU A 69 -1.62 -2.48 -2.89
CA GLU A 69 -1.00 -1.59 -3.87
C GLU A 69 -0.46 -0.34 -3.19
N LEU A 70 0.78 0.07 -3.45
CA LEU A 70 1.36 1.26 -2.81
C LEU A 70 0.89 2.54 -3.49
N VAL A 71 0.13 3.34 -2.75
CA VAL A 71 -0.31 4.67 -3.18
C VAL A 71 0.30 5.74 -2.30
N VAL A 72 0.85 6.76 -2.96
CA VAL A 72 1.58 7.84 -2.31
C VAL A 72 1.12 9.21 -2.83
N SER A 73 1.21 10.24 -1.99
CA SER A 73 0.91 11.61 -2.40
C SER A 73 1.96 12.14 -3.38
N ASP A 74 1.63 13.22 -4.08
CA ASP A 74 2.55 13.96 -4.95
C ASP A 74 3.90 14.26 -4.29
N ARG A 75 3.87 14.70 -3.03
CA ARG A 75 5.09 15.04 -2.28
C ARG A 75 6.02 13.85 -2.05
N VAL A 76 5.46 12.65 -1.89
CA VAL A 76 6.24 11.41 -1.75
C VAL A 76 6.68 10.90 -3.11
N ALA A 77 5.80 11.01 -4.12
CA ALA A 77 6.13 10.68 -5.51
C ALA A 77 7.32 11.48 -6.03
N GLU A 78 7.41 12.78 -5.71
CA GLU A 78 8.57 13.62 -6.02
C GLU A 78 9.88 13.03 -5.45
N ARG A 79 9.86 12.54 -4.21
CA ARG A 79 11.05 11.94 -3.55
C ARG A 79 11.46 10.63 -4.20
N LEU A 80 10.49 9.85 -4.66
CA LEU A 80 10.70 8.55 -5.30
C LEU A 80 11.11 8.69 -6.77
N SER A 81 10.64 9.74 -7.47
CA SER A 81 10.93 10.00 -8.88
C SER A 81 12.42 10.27 -9.15
N GLU A 82 13.18 10.63 -8.12
CA GLU A 82 14.64 10.76 -8.19
C GLU A 82 15.34 9.40 -8.43
N HIS A 83 14.66 8.27 -8.16
CA HIS A 83 15.20 6.93 -8.32
C HIS A 83 14.77 6.31 -9.65
N GLN A 84 15.71 6.14 -10.59
CA GLN A 84 15.44 5.73 -11.98
C GLN A 84 14.70 4.39 -12.13
N SER A 85 14.88 3.45 -11.20
CA SER A 85 14.25 2.14 -11.23
C SER A 85 12.83 2.09 -10.64
N ILE A 86 12.27 3.23 -10.20
CA ILE A 86 10.92 3.31 -9.64
C ILE A 86 9.95 3.81 -10.71
N SER A 87 8.93 3.02 -11.01
CA SER A 87 7.82 3.42 -11.87
C SER A 87 6.68 3.97 -11.03
N ILE A 88 6.15 5.10 -11.44
CA ILE A 88 5.08 5.83 -10.75
C ILE A 88 4.01 6.18 -11.79
N ASP A 89 2.78 5.78 -11.51
CA ASP A 89 1.63 5.99 -12.37
C ASP A 89 0.55 6.79 -11.65
N ALA A 90 -0.13 7.69 -12.36
CA ALA A 90 -1.20 8.47 -11.76
C ALA A 90 -2.36 7.57 -11.30
N VAL A 91 -2.96 7.88 -10.16
CA VAL A 91 -4.22 7.24 -9.73
C VAL A 91 -5.41 8.10 -10.12
N SER A 92 -6.58 7.47 -10.23
CA SER A 92 -7.86 8.15 -10.39
C SER A 92 -8.71 7.85 -9.17
N PHE A 93 -9.25 8.87 -8.52
CA PHE A 93 -10.29 8.66 -7.52
C PHE A 93 -11.62 8.46 -8.25
N ALA A 94 -12.21 7.26 -8.10
CA ALA A 94 -13.52 6.94 -8.66
C ALA A 94 -14.66 7.42 -7.73
N VAL A 95 -14.44 7.31 -6.42
CA VAL A 95 -15.37 7.78 -5.39
C VAL A 95 -14.57 8.38 -4.24
N LEU A 96 -14.86 9.63 -3.92
CA LEU A 96 -14.38 10.31 -2.73
C LEU A 96 -15.57 10.61 -1.82
N TYR A 97 -15.41 10.31 -0.54
CA TYR A 97 -16.37 10.69 0.49
C TYR A 97 -15.64 11.24 1.71
N GLU A 98 -16.35 11.95 2.58
CA GLU A 98 -15.82 12.49 3.82
C GLU A 98 -16.63 11.92 4.98
N TYR A 99 -16.01 11.01 5.74
CA TYR A 99 -16.57 10.44 6.95
C TYR A 99 -15.61 10.71 8.11
N PRO A 100 -15.87 11.74 8.94
CA PRO A 100 -15.05 12.03 10.11
C PRO A 100 -15.06 10.87 11.11
N TYR A 101 -13.91 10.56 11.70
CA TYR A 101 -13.81 9.54 12.76
C TYR A 101 -12.81 9.98 13.85
N SER A 102 -12.87 9.28 14.98
CA SER A 102 -11.84 9.30 16.02
C SER A 102 -11.63 7.88 16.57
N ASN A 103 -10.50 7.61 17.24
CA ASN A 103 -10.22 6.29 17.82
C ASN A 103 -11.26 5.84 18.86
N ASP A 104 -12.00 6.79 19.44
CA ASP A 104 -13.02 6.55 20.46
C ASP A 104 -14.45 6.58 19.90
N ASP A 105 -14.61 6.68 18.57
CA ASP A 105 -15.93 6.78 17.94
C ASP A 105 -16.65 5.42 17.92
N PRO A 106 -17.78 5.24 18.63
CA PRO A 106 -18.49 3.97 18.65
C PRO A 106 -19.15 3.61 17.31
N SER A 107 -19.28 4.57 16.38
CA SER A 107 -19.76 4.32 15.02
C SER A 107 -18.67 3.71 14.11
N CYS A 108 -17.42 3.67 14.57
CA CYS A 108 -16.28 3.23 13.78
C CYS A 108 -15.92 1.74 13.94
N GLY A 109 -16.80 0.96 14.58
CA GLY A 109 -16.64 -0.50 14.71
C GLY A 109 -17.49 -1.25 13.70
N PHE A 110 -16.86 -2.10 12.87
CA PHE A 110 -17.57 -3.13 12.11
C PHE A 110 -17.29 -4.51 12.72
N ASP A 111 -18.32 -5.34 12.75
CA ASP A 111 -18.26 -6.69 13.33
C ASP A 111 -17.38 -7.64 12.50
N ASP A 112 -17.29 -7.42 11.18
CA ASP A 112 -16.48 -8.20 10.25
C ASP A 112 -16.04 -7.37 9.01
N TYR A 113 -15.18 -7.98 8.19
CA TYR A 113 -14.63 -7.38 6.97
C TYR A 113 -15.70 -7.15 5.89
N ASP A 114 -16.69 -8.04 5.76
CA ASP A 114 -17.72 -7.93 4.71
C ASP A 114 -18.67 -6.77 4.97
N SER A 115 -19.03 -6.55 6.24
CA SER A 115 -19.84 -5.42 6.71
C SER A 115 -19.15 -4.08 6.44
N GLN A 116 -17.84 -4.03 6.65
CA GLN A 116 -17.01 -2.88 6.30
C GLN A 116 -17.01 -2.64 4.79
N MET A 117 -16.68 -3.65 3.98
CA MET A 117 -16.63 -3.52 2.52
C MET A 117 -17.95 -3.04 1.94
N SER A 118 -19.06 -3.52 2.50
CA SER A 118 -20.42 -3.11 2.16
C SER A 118 -20.67 -1.64 2.52
N PHE A 119 -20.23 -1.17 3.69
CA PHE A 119 -20.36 0.24 4.07
C PHE A 119 -19.69 1.15 3.03
N ILE A 120 -18.45 0.85 2.62
CA ILE A 120 -17.74 1.66 1.61
C ILE A 120 -18.51 1.63 0.30
N ASP A 121 -18.94 0.47 -0.18
CA ASP A 121 -19.64 0.36 -1.47
C ASP A 121 -20.94 1.16 -1.53
N THR A 122 -21.54 1.46 -0.37
CA THR A 122 -22.74 2.31 -0.29
C THR A 122 -22.45 3.81 -0.21
N GLN A 123 -21.20 4.24 -0.06
CA GLN A 123 -20.87 5.66 -0.02
C GLN A 123 -21.01 6.30 -1.39
N ALA A 124 -21.65 7.47 -1.42
CA ALA A 124 -21.78 8.28 -2.62
C ALA A 124 -20.54 9.14 -2.85
N ASP A 125 -20.20 9.34 -4.11
CA ASP A 125 -19.16 10.30 -4.49
C ASP A 125 -19.58 11.73 -4.14
N VAL A 126 -18.62 12.48 -3.61
CA VAL A 126 -18.75 13.90 -3.28
C VAL A 126 -17.83 14.68 -4.24
N PRO A 127 -18.36 15.23 -5.34
CA PRO A 127 -17.55 15.81 -6.42
C PRO A 127 -16.58 16.91 -5.99
N ASP A 128 -16.95 17.72 -5.01
CA ASP A 128 -16.12 18.83 -4.52
C ASP A 128 -14.80 18.35 -3.88
N LEU A 129 -14.75 17.10 -3.41
CA LEU A 129 -13.55 16.53 -2.81
C LEU A 129 -12.45 16.26 -3.82
N HIS A 130 -12.79 16.01 -5.10
CA HIS A 130 -11.81 15.78 -6.17
C HIS A 130 -10.96 17.03 -6.42
N ASN A 131 -11.51 18.20 -6.15
CA ASN A 131 -10.77 19.47 -6.23
C ASN A 131 -9.89 19.73 -4.98
N ARG A 132 -10.11 19.00 -3.87
CA ARG A 132 -9.42 19.20 -2.58
C ARG A 132 -8.30 18.19 -2.34
N VAL A 133 -8.48 16.94 -2.76
CA VAL A 133 -7.64 15.80 -2.33
C VAL A 133 -6.21 15.83 -2.89
N GLY A 134 -5.94 16.64 -3.91
CA GLY A 134 -4.62 16.71 -4.55
C GLY A 134 -4.28 15.45 -5.35
N SER A 135 -3.08 15.41 -5.91
CA SER A 135 -2.62 14.31 -6.77
C SER A 135 -2.04 13.17 -5.94
N TYR A 136 -2.35 11.94 -6.35
CA TYR A 136 -1.81 10.71 -5.80
C TYR A 136 -1.31 9.80 -6.91
N PHE A 137 -0.41 8.90 -6.55
CA PHE A 137 0.30 8.05 -7.47
C PHE A 137 0.46 6.64 -6.95
N HIS A 138 0.32 5.67 -7.85
CA HIS A 138 0.61 4.28 -7.62
C HIS A 138 2.10 4.03 -7.88
N VAL A 139 2.78 3.41 -6.93
CA VAL A 139 4.18 3.00 -7.05
C VAL A 139 4.21 1.53 -7.44
N SER A 140 4.72 1.24 -8.63
CA SER A 140 4.80 -0.13 -9.14
C SER A 140 5.78 -0.96 -8.30
N MET A 141 5.29 -2.05 -7.72
CA MET A 141 6.08 -2.98 -6.93
C MET A 141 5.87 -4.40 -7.45
N PRO A 142 6.89 -5.07 -7.99
CA PRO A 142 6.73 -6.45 -8.39
C PRO A 142 6.48 -7.33 -7.16
N PRO A 143 5.66 -8.38 -7.26
CA PRO A 143 5.52 -9.34 -6.18
C PRO A 143 6.79 -10.20 -6.06
N VAL A 144 7.10 -10.66 -4.84
CA VAL A 144 8.32 -11.39 -4.51
C VAL A 144 8.55 -12.62 -5.40
N PHE A 145 7.49 -13.31 -5.82
CA PHE A 145 7.62 -14.46 -6.72
C PHE A 145 8.15 -14.08 -8.11
N SER A 146 7.82 -12.88 -8.60
CA SER A 146 8.35 -12.37 -9.88
C SER A 146 9.82 -12.00 -9.74
N VAL A 147 10.19 -11.35 -8.63
CA VAL A 147 11.60 -11.01 -8.34
C VAL A 147 12.46 -12.28 -8.28
N ARG A 148 12.00 -13.34 -7.58
CA ARG A 148 12.72 -14.63 -7.53
C ARG A 148 12.90 -15.28 -8.91
N LYS A 149 11.94 -15.10 -9.82
CA LYS A 149 12.06 -15.62 -11.20
C LYS A 149 13.08 -14.85 -12.02
N LEU A 150 13.17 -13.53 -11.83
CA LEU A 150 14.11 -12.66 -12.53
C LEU A 150 15.54 -12.79 -11.98
N PHE A 151 15.67 -13.09 -10.69
CA PHE A 151 16.95 -13.24 -10.00
C PHE A 151 17.05 -14.62 -9.31
N PRO A 152 17.13 -15.72 -10.08
CA PRO A 152 17.12 -17.08 -9.52
C PRO A 152 18.35 -17.39 -8.66
N ASP A 153 19.47 -16.73 -8.92
CA ASP A 153 20.73 -16.93 -8.20
C ASP A 153 20.93 -15.97 -7.02
N ALA A 154 19.97 -15.06 -6.77
CA ALA A 154 20.07 -14.15 -5.64
C ALA A 154 19.98 -14.93 -4.31
N PRO A 155 20.84 -14.64 -3.32
CA PRO A 155 20.74 -15.24 -2.00
C PRO A 155 19.36 -15.04 -1.38
N LEU A 156 18.81 -16.12 -0.81
CA LEU A 156 17.58 -16.07 -0.06
C LEU A 156 17.87 -15.85 1.42
N VAL A 157 17.31 -14.77 1.97
CA VAL A 157 17.44 -14.41 3.37
C VAL A 157 16.09 -14.63 4.04
N ASP A 158 16.05 -15.49 5.06
CA ASP A 158 14.82 -15.71 5.81
C ASP A 158 14.53 -14.49 6.70
N VAL A 159 13.45 -13.79 6.35
CA VAL A 159 12.96 -12.64 7.11
C VAL A 159 11.63 -13.00 7.77
N THR A 160 11.55 -12.87 9.09
CA THR A 160 10.31 -13.12 9.82
C THR A 160 9.36 -11.95 9.66
N ILE A 161 8.36 -12.10 8.79
CA ILE A 161 7.28 -11.14 8.58
C ILE A 161 6.03 -11.72 9.23
N LYS A 162 5.37 -10.99 10.14
CA LYS A 162 4.12 -11.41 10.80
C LYS A 162 4.17 -12.87 11.26
N TYR A 163 5.24 -13.25 11.97
CA TYR A 163 5.46 -14.58 12.57
C TYR A 163 5.82 -15.73 11.62
N ARG A 164 6.05 -15.48 10.32
CA ARG A 164 6.51 -16.52 9.39
C ARG A 164 7.84 -16.14 8.73
N PRO A 165 8.85 -17.03 8.76
CA PRO A 165 10.02 -16.90 7.92
C PRO A 165 9.61 -16.83 6.45
N THR A 166 10.03 -15.77 5.78
CA THR A 166 9.77 -15.52 4.38
C THR A 166 11.12 -15.39 3.67
N PRO A 167 11.50 -16.31 2.78
CA PRO A 167 12.81 -16.26 2.12
C PRO A 167 12.83 -15.15 1.06
N LEU A 168 13.53 -14.05 1.30
CA LEU A 168 13.55 -12.91 0.39
C LEU A 168 14.79 -12.95 -0.51
N PRO A 169 14.67 -12.72 -1.82
CA PRO A 169 15.83 -12.52 -2.69
C PRO A 169 16.49 -11.18 -2.34
N ILE A 170 17.68 -11.25 -1.75
CA ILE A 170 18.39 -10.07 -1.26
C ILE A 170 19.79 -10.04 -1.88
N SER A 171 20.01 -9.10 -2.80
CA SER A 171 21.32 -8.79 -3.36
C SER A 171 21.37 -7.34 -3.84
N PRO A 172 22.58 -6.76 -4.03
CA PRO A 172 22.72 -5.45 -4.66
C PRO A 172 22.02 -5.37 -6.03
N ASP A 173 22.14 -6.41 -6.85
CA ASP A 173 21.54 -6.45 -8.19
C ASP A 173 20.00 -6.46 -8.14
N VAL A 174 19.41 -7.18 -7.16
CA VAL A 174 17.96 -7.15 -6.94
C VAL A 174 17.50 -5.74 -6.62
N PHE A 175 18.16 -5.03 -5.68
CA PHE A 175 17.75 -3.68 -5.31
C PHE A 175 18.11 -2.61 -6.34
N ALA A 176 19.11 -2.85 -7.20
CA ALA A 176 19.38 -1.97 -8.34
C ALA A 176 18.23 -2.01 -9.36
N ALA A 177 17.69 -3.19 -9.65
CA ALA A 177 16.57 -3.36 -10.58
C ALA A 177 15.20 -3.08 -9.96
N HIS A 178 15.01 -3.51 -8.71
CA HIS A 178 13.76 -3.42 -7.95
C HIS A 178 14.06 -2.89 -6.55
N PRO A 179 14.22 -1.56 -6.39
CA PRO A 179 14.57 -0.97 -5.10
C PRO A 179 13.44 -1.11 -4.08
N MET A 180 12.23 -1.46 -4.54
CA MET A 180 11.09 -1.88 -3.74
C MET A 180 10.40 -3.08 -4.38
N TYR A 181 9.85 -3.98 -3.56
CA TYR A 181 8.98 -5.06 -4.00
C TYR A 181 8.06 -5.54 -2.87
N THR A 182 6.97 -6.24 -3.19
CA THR A 182 5.95 -6.64 -2.20
C THR A 182 5.96 -8.14 -1.93
N THR A 183 5.76 -8.54 -0.68
CA THR A 183 5.47 -9.93 -0.29
C THR A 183 3.96 -10.20 -0.21
N GLY A 184 3.12 -9.20 -0.49
CA GLY A 184 1.71 -9.15 -0.16
C GLY A 184 1.45 -8.82 1.32
N SER A 185 2.34 -9.22 2.23
CA SER A 185 2.23 -8.92 3.67
C SER A 185 3.06 -7.73 4.14
N ALA A 186 4.08 -7.35 3.37
CA ALA A 186 4.99 -6.25 3.62
C ALA A 186 5.55 -5.70 2.31
N THR A 187 5.98 -4.44 2.36
CA THR A 187 6.81 -3.80 1.35
C THR A 187 8.27 -3.90 1.76
N ILE A 188 9.09 -4.48 0.89
CA ILE A 188 10.54 -4.58 1.06
C ILE A 188 11.18 -3.43 0.31
N MET A 189 12.07 -2.69 0.97
CA MET A 189 12.70 -1.48 0.44
C MET A 189 14.21 -1.52 0.64
N SER A 190 14.96 -0.99 -0.33
CA SER A 190 16.35 -0.61 -0.13
C SER A 190 16.46 0.51 0.93
N ASP A 191 17.62 0.62 1.58
CA ASP A 191 17.86 1.66 2.60
C ASP A 191 17.74 3.09 2.04
N ASP A 192 18.18 3.36 0.80
CA ASP A 192 18.00 4.67 0.16
C ASP A 192 16.53 5.03 -0.01
N VAL A 193 15.73 4.09 -0.55
CA VAL A 193 14.30 4.34 -0.78
C VAL A 193 13.55 4.48 0.53
N PHE A 194 13.84 3.62 1.52
CA PHE A 194 13.23 3.71 2.83
C PHE A 194 13.41 5.11 3.43
N ARG A 195 14.64 5.65 3.45
CA ARG A 195 14.91 6.98 4.04
C ARG A 195 14.16 8.12 3.35
N ARG A 196 13.83 7.96 2.06
CA ARG A 196 13.05 8.97 1.30
C ARG A 196 11.59 8.99 1.72
N VAL A 197 11.02 7.84 2.07
CA VAL A 197 9.59 7.68 2.39
C VAL A 197 9.31 7.65 3.89
N GLU A 198 10.28 7.26 4.71
CA GLU A 198 10.17 7.12 6.17
C GLU A 198 9.46 8.30 6.86
N PRO A 199 9.76 9.58 6.54
CA PRO A 199 9.10 10.72 7.18
C PRO A 199 7.59 10.82 6.92
N PHE A 200 7.09 10.13 5.89
CA PHE A 200 5.69 10.17 5.43
C PHE A 200 4.90 8.92 5.84
N ILE A 201 5.57 7.90 6.41
CA ILE A 201 4.91 6.69 6.87
C ILE A 201 4.17 7.00 8.18
N ASN A 202 2.88 6.68 8.22
CA ASN A 202 2.12 6.77 9.46
C ASN A 202 2.40 5.55 10.36
N TRP A 203 3.37 5.68 11.26
CA TRP A 203 3.79 4.64 12.21
C TRP A 203 2.70 4.20 13.20
N THR A 204 1.57 4.90 13.23
CA THR A 204 0.39 4.39 13.95
C THR A 204 -0.09 3.08 13.32
N TYR A 205 0.15 2.87 12.01
CA TYR A 205 -0.49 1.82 11.21
C TYR A 205 0.49 0.87 10.53
N PHE A 206 1.76 1.26 10.51
CA PHE A 206 2.84 0.48 9.94
C PHE A 206 3.83 0.06 11.02
N ASP A 207 4.32 -1.16 10.88
CA ASP A 207 5.44 -1.72 11.62
C ASP A 207 6.66 -1.77 10.69
N HIS A 208 7.84 -1.66 11.28
CA HIS A 208 9.10 -1.62 10.56
C HIS A 208 10.11 -2.59 11.16
N LEU A 209 10.72 -3.38 10.29
CA LEU A 209 11.88 -4.20 10.61
C LEU A 209 13.06 -3.74 9.77
N GLU A 210 14.17 -3.40 10.42
CA GLU A 210 15.46 -3.14 9.79
C GLU A 210 16.31 -4.41 9.76
N PHE A 211 16.98 -4.65 8.63
CA PHE A 211 17.93 -5.75 8.47
C PHE A 211 19.27 -5.20 8.00
N GLY A 212 20.36 -5.61 8.68
CA GLY A 212 21.70 -5.10 8.41
C GLY A 212 22.82 -6.09 8.77
N HIS A 213 23.83 -6.10 7.90
CA HIS A 213 25.03 -6.97 7.85
C HIS A 213 24.81 -8.44 7.43
N ILE A 214 24.31 -8.65 6.21
CA ILE A 214 24.68 -9.84 5.43
C ILE A 214 26.04 -9.54 4.80
N ALA A 215 27.06 -10.31 5.21
CA ALA A 215 28.43 -10.26 4.71
C ALA A 215 28.53 -10.82 3.28
#